data_AF-A0A9E4M8C4-F1
#
_entry.id   AF-A0A9E4M8C4-F1
#
_cell.length_a   1.000
_cell.length_b   1.000
_cell.length_c   1.000
_cell.angle_alpha   90.00
_cell.angle_beta   90.00
_cell.angle_gamma   90.00
#
_symmetry.space_group_name_H-M   'P 1'
#
loop_
_entity.id
_entity.type
_entity.pdbx_description
1 polymer ?
#
loop_
_entity_poly.entity_id
_entity_poly.type
_entity_poly.pdbx_seq_one_letter_code
_entity_poly.pdbx_strand_id
1 'polypeptide(L)'
;MVDGRRDTEAMFGSELAFSPEVVLAMWAAGVAGSGAAVAYWRIVGSGYLWLIAATVILIGGAAWFFDPNVLAAAAVLVGAGVALVTRNRGAATIALGSSSVLFLVGASVAGLPFPAITGTAALGGITGEMLLGHWFLVSPRMPRWPLRALALIGGAAIALDWLVHLVAGIPPQASAGPLTASVALAATSLLLMAAVWFALGYPSYPGVMAATGLSYLAVLTSLGSVILVRALAAGVSPL
;
A
#
# COMPACT_ATOMS: atom_id res chain seq x y z
N MET A 1 29.18 39.29 -10.49
CA MET A 1 28.29 38.39 -11.23
C MET A 1 28.02 37.20 -10.32
N VAL A 2 27.11 37.42 -9.37
CA VAL A 2 26.86 36.54 -8.22
C VAL A 2 25.78 35.54 -8.67
N ASP A 3 26.21 34.31 -8.94
CA ASP A 3 25.65 33.10 -8.36
C ASP A 3 24.11 32.98 -8.23
N GLY A 4 23.36 33.22 -9.29
CA GLY A 4 21.91 32.94 -9.34
C GLY A 4 21.55 31.45 -9.45
N ARG A 5 22.51 30.52 -9.29
CA ARG A 5 22.29 29.07 -9.42
C ARG A 5 22.14 28.36 -8.07
N ARG A 6 22.68 28.92 -6.99
CA ARG A 6 22.54 28.34 -5.63
C ARG A 6 21.16 28.61 -5.02
N ASP A 7 20.45 29.63 -5.49
CA ASP A 7 19.17 30.05 -4.92
C ASP A 7 17.99 29.21 -5.42
N THR A 8 18.08 28.65 -6.64
CA THR A 8 17.06 27.75 -7.21
C THR A 8 17.17 26.32 -6.69
N GLU A 9 18.38 25.84 -6.40
CA GLU A 9 18.59 24.52 -5.78
C GLU A 9 18.11 24.50 -4.31
N ALA A 10 18.22 25.62 -3.60
CA ALA A 10 17.73 25.74 -2.22
C ALA A 10 16.20 25.82 -2.11
N MET A 11 15.49 26.29 -3.15
CA MET A 11 14.04 26.48 -3.11
C MET A 11 13.24 25.25 -3.60
N PHE A 12 13.86 24.36 -4.40
CA PHE A 12 13.22 23.13 -4.90
C PHE A 12 13.91 21.82 -4.47
N GLY A 13 15.10 21.90 -3.85
CA GLY A 13 15.94 20.73 -3.56
C GLY A 13 15.60 19.94 -2.29
N SER A 14 14.77 20.46 -1.39
CA SER A 14 14.48 19.81 -0.10
C SER A 14 13.15 19.05 -0.03
N GLU A 15 12.23 19.24 -0.99
CA GLU A 15 10.87 18.68 -0.91
C GLU A 15 10.71 17.29 -1.56
N LEU A 16 11.76 16.77 -2.18
CA LEU A 16 11.77 15.46 -2.86
C LEU A 16 12.81 14.53 -2.25
N ALA A 17 12.99 14.53 -0.92
CA ALA A 17 13.79 13.50 -0.26
C ALA A 17 12.98 12.19 -0.18
N PHE A 18 13.60 11.07 -0.54
CA PHE A 18 12.97 9.76 -0.33
C PHE A 18 12.85 9.48 1.17
N SER A 19 11.60 9.33 1.64
CA SER A 19 11.24 9.09 3.02
C SER A 19 10.62 7.68 3.20
N PRO A 20 11.35 6.73 3.81
CA PRO A 20 10.82 5.38 4.09
C PRO A 20 9.52 5.40 4.91
N GLU A 21 9.38 6.36 5.83
CA GLU A 21 8.20 6.59 6.65
C GLU A 21 6.94 6.88 5.82
N VAL A 22 7.06 7.59 4.69
CA VAL A 22 5.94 7.87 3.79
C VAL A 22 5.47 6.57 3.14
N VAL A 23 6.40 5.71 2.72
CA VAL A 23 6.05 4.42 2.12
C VAL A 23 5.35 3.51 3.15
N LEU A 24 5.85 3.48 4.39
CA LEU A 24 5.25 2.72 5.47
C LEU A 24 3.87 3.27 5.86
N ALA A 25 3.70 4.59 5.91
CA ALA A 25 2.42 5.23 6.18
C ALA A 25 1.40 4.93 5.08
N MET A 26 1.77 5.02 3.79
CA MET A 26 0.91 4.60 2.67
C MET A 26 0.51 3.13 2.77
N TRP A 27 1.46 2.26 3.12
CA TRP A 27 1.19 0.84 3.24
C TRP A 27 0.22 0.55 4.39
N ALA A 28 0.45 1.15 5.57
CA ALA A 28 -0.45 1.07 6.71
C ALA A 28 -1.84 1.63 6.37
N ALA A 29 -1.91 2.78 5.67
CA ALA A 29 -3.16 3.38 5.19
C ALA A 29 -3.92 2.41 4.27
N GLY A 30 -3.21 1.74 3.37
CA GLY A 30 -3.78 0.81 2.41
C GLY A 30 -4.31 -0.45 3.07
N VAL A 31 -3.56 -1.03 4.01
CA VAL A 31 -4.00 -2.20 4.78
C VAL A 31 -5.20 -1.85 5.64
N ALA A 32 -5.18 -0.71 6.33
CA ALA A 32 -6.34 -0.24 7.10
C ALA A 32 -7.57 -0.01 6.21
N GLY A 33 -7.39 0.61 5.04
CA GLY A 33 -8.47 0.90 4.09
C GLY A 33 -9.09 -0.36 3.49
N SER A 34 -8.26 -1.32 3.06
CA SER A 34 -8.75 -2.62 2.59
C SER A 34 -9.47 -3.39 3.70
N GLY A 35 -8.94 -3.35 4.93
CA GLY A 35 -9.60 -3.90 6.12
C GLY A 35 -10.95 -3.25 6.41
N ALA A 36 -11.06 -1.93 6.27
CA ALA A 36 -12.31 -1.18 6.42
C ALA A 36 -13.35 -1.63 5.39
N ALA A 37 -12.95 -1.78 4.12
CA ALA A 37 -13.81 -2.28 3.05
C ALA A 37 -14.30 -3.71 3.34
N VAL A 38 -13.40 -4.60 3.76
CA VAL A 38 -13.76 -5.99 4.12
C VAL A 38 -14.68 -6.06 5.35
N ALA A 39 -14.42 -5.23 6.36
CA ALA A 39 -15.30 -5.08 7.52
C ALA A 39 -16.69 -4.59 7.12
N TYR A 40 -16.75 -3.61 6.21
CA TYR A 40 -17.98 -3.05 5.66
C TYR A 40 -18.81 -4.09 4.90
N TRP A 41 -18.16 -5.00 4.17
CA TRP A 41 -18.85 -6.09 3.48
C TRP A 41 -19.42 -7.15 4.42
N ARG A 42 -19.07 -7.13 5.72
CA ARG A 42 -19.59 -8.02 6.77
C ARG A 42 -19.41 -9.52 6.47
N ILE A 43 -18.41 -9.87 5.66
CA ILE A 43 -18.11 -11.25 5.22
C ILE A 43 -17.15 -11.99 6.17
N VAL A 44 -16.41 -11.28 7.02
CA VAL A 44 -15.40 -11.82 7.93
C VAL A 44 -15.84 -11.75 9.40
N GLY A 45 -15.24 -12.60 10.22
CA GLY A 45 -15.37 -12.58 11.68
C GLY A 45 -14.38 -11.62 12.37
N SER A 46 -14.47 -11.54 13.70
CA SER A 46 -13.59 -10.73 14.53
C SER A 46 -12.11 -11.11 14.40
N GLY A 47 -11.81 -12.40 14.18
CA GLY A 47 -10.43 -12.88 14.04
C GLY A 47 -9.66 -12.24 12.88
N TYR A 48 -10.32 -12.02 11.74
CA TYR A 48 -9.71 -11.29 10.62
C TYR A 48 -9.44 -9.82 10.96
N LEU A 49 -10.35 -9.18 11.71
CA LEU A 49 -10.18 -7.79 12.13
C LEU A 49 -9.02 -7.62 13.11
N TRP A 50 -8.77 -8.62 13.97
CA TRP A 50 -7.56 -8.67 14.80
C TRP A 50 -6.29 -8.80 13.96
N LEU A 51 -6.30 -9.66 12.93
CA LEU A 51 -5.16 -9.79 12.02
C LEU A 51 -4.86 -8.46 11.32
N ILE A 52 -5.87 -7.81 10.75
CA ILE A 52 -5.72 -6.51 10.10
C ILE A 52 -5.20 -5.46 11.09
N ALA A 53 -5.79 -5.38 12.28
CA ALA A 53 -5.34 -4.42 13.30
C ALA A 53 -3.87 -4.65 13.67
N ALA A 54 -3.45 -5.90 13.87
CA ALA A 54 -2.05 -6.25 14.14
C ALA A 54 -1.13 -5.83 13.00
N THR A 55 -1.51 -6.09 11.74
CA THR A 55 -0.71 -5.68 10.57
C THR A 55 -0.61 -4.15 10.47
N VAL A 56 -1.70 -3.42 10.69
CA VAL A 56 -1.71 -1.94 10.70
C VAL A 56 -0.82 -1.39 11.82
N ILE A 57 -0.87 -1.97 13.03
CA ILE A 57 -0.03 -1.56 14.16
C ILE A 57 1.44 -1.82 13.86
N LEU A 58 1.79 -2.97 13.27
CA LEU A 58 3.18 -3.30 12.96
C LEU A 58 3.76 -2.37 11.90
N ILE A 59 3.07 -2.19 10.78
CA ILE A 59 3.56 -1.35 9.67
C ILE A 59 3.49 0.13 10.06
N GLY A 60 2.36 0.57 10.62
CA GLY A 60 2.15 1.96 11.04
C GLY A 60 3.00 2.36 12.24
N GLY A 61 3.25 1.44 13.16
CA GLY A 61 4.17 1.62 14.28
C GLY A 61 5.61 1.78 13.81
N ALA A 62 6.02 1.04 12.76
CA ALA A 62 7.30 1.26 12.11
C ALA A 62 7.37 2.64 11.43
N ALA A 63 6.30 3.08 10.75
CA ALA A 63 6.24 4.44 10.17
C ALA A 63 6.44 5.52 11.26
N TRP A 64 5.72 5.41 12.37
CA TRP A 64 5.85 6.32 13.51
C TRP A 64 7.23 6.24 14.20
N PHE A 65 7.86 5.07 14.21
CA PHE A 65 9.20 4.93 14.77
C PHE A 65 10.27 5.69 13.97
N PHE A 66 10.17 5.70 12.63
CA PHE A 66 11.10 6.42 11.77
C PHE A 66 10.85 7.94 11.76
N ASP A 67 9.58 8.36 11.80
CA ASP A 67 9.20 9.77 11.95
C ASP A 67 8.08 9.93 13.00
N PRO A 68 8.44 10.28 14.24
CA PRO A 68 7.49 10.42 15.34
C PRO A 68 6.56 11.63 15.19
N ASN A 69 5.54 11.51 14.33
CA ASN A 69 4.53 12.56 14.13
C ASN A 69 3.17 12.20 14.77
N VAL A 70 2.40 13.23 15.12
CA VAL A 70 1.11 13.09 15.84
C VAL A 70 0.08 12.35 15.00
N LEU A 71 0.08 12.52 13.68
CA LEU A 71 -0.86 11.86 12.77
C LEU A 71 -0.63 10.35 12.73
N ALA A 72 0.62 9.92 12.59
CA ALA A 72 1.01 8.51 12.61
C ALA A 72 0.71 7.87 13.98
N ALA A 73 1.04 8.56 15.09
CA ALA A 73 0.68 8.10 16.43
C ALA A 73 -0.83 7.92 16.59
N ALA A 74 -1.63 8.91 16.19
CA ALA A 74 -3.08 8.83 16.24
C ALA A 74 -3.62 7.70 15.36
N ALA A 75 -3.09 7.53 14.14
CA ALA A 75 -3.49 6.49 13.21
C ALA A 75 -3.21 5.08 13.77
N VAL A 76 -2.04 4.88 14.40
CA VAL A 76 -1.69 3.63 15.10
C VAL A 76 -2.64 3.38 16.27
N LEU A 77 -2.91 4.39 17.10
CA LEU A 77 -3.80 4.24 18.26
C LEU A 77 -5.24 3.92 17.84
N VAL A 78 -5.75 4.58 16.81
CA VAL A 78 -7.08 4.30 16.24
C VAL A 78 -7.11 2.88 15.65
N GLY A 79 -6.07 2.48 14.92
CA GLY A 79 -5.91 1.11 14.39
C GLY A 79 -5.86 0.06 15.51
N ALA A 80 -5.16 0.35 16.62
CA ALA A 80 -5.14 -0.48 17.82
C ALA A 80 -6.51 -0.56 18.50
N GLY A 81 -7.27 0.54 18.50
CA GLY A 81 -8.64 0.59 19.01
C GLY A 81 -9.59 -0.41 18.34
N VAL A 82 -9.29 -0.86 17.11
CA VAL A 82 -10.07 -1.90 16.41
C VAL A 82 -10.15 -3.19 17.24
N ALA A 83 -9.09 -3.54 17.96
CA ALA A 83 -9.03 -4.68 18.87
C ALA A 83 -10.21 -4.70 19.87
N LEU A 84 -10.57 -3.51 20.38
CA LEU A 84 -11.62 -3.31 21.37
C LEU A 84 -13.03 -3.37 20.77
N VAL A 85 -13.17 -3.07 19.49
CA VAL A 85 -14.46 -2.97 18.80
C VAL A 85 -14.71 -4.07 17.76
N THR A 86 -13.86 -5.09 17.70
CA THR A 86 -13.97 -6.21 16.73
C THR A 86 -15.32 -6.94 16.74
N ARG A 87 -16.07 -6.88 17.83
CA ARG A 87 -17.44 -7.45 17.93
C ARG A 87 -18.48 -6.63 17.17
N ASN A 88 -18.28 -5.32 17.03
CA ASN A 88 -19.17 -4.42 16.29
C ASN A 88 -18.53 -4.06 14.94
N ARG A 89 -18.99 -4.72 13.88
CA ARG A 89 -18.45 -4.54 12.52
C ARG A 89 -18.52 -3.09 12.04
N GLY A 90 -19.58 -2.35 12.38
CA GLY A 90 -19.71 -0.94 11.99
C GLY A 90 -18.66 -0.06 12.66
N ALA A 91 -18.46 -0.25 13.97
CA ALA A 91 -17.42 0.47 14.71
C ALA A 91 -16.01 0.12 14.21
N ALA A 92 -15.75 -1.16 13.90
CA ALA A 92 -14.48 -1.59 13.31
C ALA A 92 -14.24 -1.00 11.92
N THR A 93 -15.25 -0.93 11.06
CA THR A 93 -15.17 -0.25 9.76
C THR A 93 -14.81 1.22 9.92
N ILE A 94 -15.47 1.93 10.84
CA ILE A 94 -15.19 3.35 11.09
C ILE A 94 -13.77 3.52 11.62
N ALA A 95 -13.36 2.73 12.61
CA ALA A 95 -12.01 2.82 13.18
C ALA A 95 -10.92 2.54 12.13
N LEU A 96 -11.05 1.47 11.33
CA LEU A 96 -10.11 1.16 10.26
C LEU A 96 -10.12 2.23 9.16
N GLY A 97 -11.29 2.75 8.80
CA GLY A 97 -11.44 3.84 7.84
C GLY A 97 -10.75 5.12 8.34
N SER A 98 -10.97 5.49 9.60
CA SER A 98 -10.31 6.64 10.24
C SER A 98 -8.79 6.45 10.31
N SER A 99 -8.31 5.27 10.71
CA SER A 99 -6.87 4.95 10.71
C SER A 99 -6.27 5.07 9.30
N SER A 100 -6.96 4.56 8.28
CA SER A 100 -6.56 4.68 6.87
C SER A 100 -6.42 6.14 6.43
N VAL A 101 -7.44 6.97 6.73
CA VAL A 101 -7.42 8.40 6.40
C VAL A 101 -6.29 9.13 7.14
N LEU A 102 -6.09 8.87 8.42
CA LEU A 102 -5.03 9.54 9.19
C LEU A 102 -3.63 9.21 8.64
N PHE A 103 -3.35 7.94 8.34
CA PHE A 103 -2.08 7.57 7.70
C PHE A 103 -1.94 8.16 6.30
N LEU A 104 -3.00 8.17 5.49
CA LEU A 104 -2.97 8.74 4.15
C LEU A 104 -2.72 10.26 4.19
N VAL A 105 -3.38 10.97 5.10
CA VAL A 105 -3.14 12.40 5.31
C VAL A 105 -1.70 12.63 5.76
N GLY A 106 -1.19 11.85 6.72
CA GLY A 106 0.21 11.91 7.13
C GLY A 106 1.18 11.73 5.95
N ALA A 107 0.98 10.68 5.15
CA ALA A 107 1.76 10.42 3.95
C ALA A 107 1.65 11.53 2.90
N SER A 108 0.48 12.15 2.75
CA SER A 108 0.24 13.24 1.80
C SER A 108 0.82 14.57 2.24
N VAL A 109 1.02 14.78 3.54
CA VAL A 109 1.66 15.99 4.11
C VAL A 109 3.18 15.85 4.09
N ALA A 110 3.69 14.66 4.37
CA ALA A 110 5.13 14.38 4.36
C ALA A 110 5.69 14.12 2.94
N GLY A 111 4.83 13.92 1.95
CA GLY A 111 5.19 13.72 0.56
C GLY A 111 4.18 14.37 -0.39
N LEU A 112 4.04 13.81 -1.60
CA LEU A 112 3.06 14.30 -2.57
C LEU A 112 1.73 13.55 -2.47
N PRO A 113 0.58 14.23 -2.56
CA PRO A 113 -0.73 13.62 -2.33
C PRO A 113 -1.08 12.56 -3.39
N PHE A 114 -0.78 12.80 -4.67
CA PHE A 114 -1.11 11.83 -5.73
C PHE A 114 -0.32 10.52 -5.57
N PRO A 115 1.02 10.52 -5.45
CA PRO A 115 1.78 9.31 -5.11
C PRO A 115 1.34 8.65 -3.81
N ALA A 116 0.95 9.43 -2.79
CA ALA A 116 0.46 8.87 -1.54
C ALA A 116 -0.84 8.08 -1.74
N ILE A 117 -1.79 8.64 -2.49
CA ILE A 117 -3.08 7.99 -2.80
C ILE A 117 -2.89 6.74 -3.65
N THR A 118 -2.12 6.82 -4.73
CA THR A 118 -1.91 5.69 -5.64
C THR A 118 -1.12 4.57 -4.98
N GLY A 119 -0.07 4.90 -4.22
CA GLY A 119 0.71 3.93 -3.45
C GLY A 119 -0.12 3.26 -2.34
N THR A 120 -0.98 4.03 -1.66
CA THR A 120 -1.92 3.50 -0.67
C THR A 120 -2.88 2.49 -1.28
N ALA A 121 -3.49 2.83 -2.42
CA ALA A 121 -4.41 1.92 -3.12
C ALA A 121 -3.70 0.67 -3.66
N ALA A 122 -2.48 0.82 -4.17
CA ALA A 122 -1.67 -0.25 -4.72
C ALA A 122 -1.26 -1.27 -3.64
N LEU A 123 -0.53 -0.80 -2.61
CA LEU A 123 -0.08 -1.66 -1.53
C LEU A 123 -1.24 -2.20 -0.70
N GLY A 124 -2.28 -1.39 -0.48
CA GLY A 124 -3.48 -1.78 0.25
C GLY A 124 -4.31 -2.84 -0.47
N GLY A 125 -4.55 -2.67 -1.78
CA GLY A 125 -5.31 -3.64 -2.56
C GLY A 125 -4.62 -5.01 -2.62
N ILE A 126 -3.31 -5.01 -2.90
CA ILE A 126 -2.53 -6.26 -3.01
C ILE A 126 -2.38 -6.94 -1.65
N THR A 127 -2.01 -6.19 -0.60
CA THR A 127 -1.85 -6.76 0.75
C THR A 127 -3.19 -7.20 1.32
N GLY A 128 -4.26 -6.41 1.11
CA GLY A 128 -5.61 -6.74 1.54
C GLY A 128 -6.13 -8.02 0.89
N GLU A 129 -5.88 -8.20 -0.41
CA GLU A 129 -6.18 -9.45 -1.11
C GLU A 129 -5.42 -10.62 -0.50
N MET A 130 -4.11 -10.49 -0.30
CA MET A 130 -3.25 -11.54 0.27
C MET A 130 -3.75 -11.96 1.66
N LEU A 131 -4.01 -11.00 2.55
CA LEU A 131 -4.51 -11.27 3.90
C LEU A 131 -5.89 -11.92 3.89
N LEU A 132 -6.80 -11.44 3.03
CA LEU A 132 -8.12 -12.03 2.90
C LEU A 132 -8.07 -13.44 2.29
N GLY A 133 -7.17 -13.67 1.34
CA GLY A 133 -6.94 -14.97 0.72
C GLY A 133 -6.39 -15.97 1.73
N HIS A 134 -5.45 -15.55 2.59
CA HIS A 134 -4.95 -16.39 3.67
C HIS A 134 -6.07 -16.72 4.68
N TRP A 135 -6.92 -15.74 5.01
CA TRP A 135 -8.09 -15.97 5.85
C TRP A 135 -9.12 -16.91 5.21
N PHE A 136 -9.21 -16.95 3.88
CA PHE A 136 -10.06 -17.91 3.16
C PHE A 136 -9.64 -19.36 3.42
N LEU A 137 -8.35 -19.63 3.61
CA LEU A 137 -7.86 -20.98 3.95
C LEU A 137 -8.35 -21.42 5.33
N VAL A 138 -8.50 -20.47 6.26
CA VAL A 138 -9.05 -20.71 7.61
C VAL A 138 -10.58 -20.80 7.58
N SER A 139 -11.24 -20.02 6.71
CA SER A 139 -12.70 -19.96 6.59
C SER A 139 -13.17 -20.03 5.13
N PRO A 140 -13.31 -21.24 4.56
CA PRO A 140 -13.53 -21.43 3.12
C PRO A 140 -14.96 -21.14 2.64
N ARG A 141 -15.84 -20.63 3.51
CA ARG A 141 -17.25 -20.34 3.19
C ARG A 141 -17.49 -18.94 2.64
N MET A 142 -16.45 -18.11 2.56
CA MET A 142 -16.57 -16.72 2.10
C MET A 142 -16.78 -16.65 0.58
N PRO A 143 -17.46 -15.61 0.07
CA PRO A 143 -17.52 -15.37 -1.37
C PRO A 143 -16.14 -14.94 -1.91
N ARG A 144 -15.86 -15.23 -3.19
CA ARG A 144 -14.58 -14.87 -3.85
C ARG A 144 -14.57 -13.50 -4.55
N TRP A 145 -15.74 -12.90 -4.74
CA TRP A 145 -15.83 -11.56 -5.33
C TRP A 145 -15.02 -10.49 -4.56
N PRO A 146 -14.89 -10.50 -3.22
CA PRO A 146 -14.08 -9.55 -2.46
C PRO A 146 -12.59 -9.65 -2.82
N LEU A 147 -12.09 -10.89 -2.94
CA LEU A 147 -10.71 -11.16 -3.35
C LEU A 147 -10.45 -10.62 -4.75
N ARG A 148 -11.37 -10.87 -5.70
CA ARG A 148 -11.26 -10.34 -7.07
C ARG A 148 -11.32 -8.82 -7.12
N ALA A 149 -12.14 -8.20 -6.28
CA ALA A 149 -12.25 -6.75 -6.17
C ALA A 149 -10.93 -6.14 -5.66
N LEU A 150 -10.38 -6.67 -4.57
CA LEU A 150 -9.09 -6.24 -4.04
C LEU A 150 -7.94 -6.48 -5.03
N ALA A 151 -7.96 -7.63 -5.73
CA ALA A 151 -6.98 -7.93 -6.76
C ALA A 151 -7.00 -6.90 -7.91
N LEU A 152 -8.21 -6.56 -8.37
CA LEU A 152 -8.41 -5.58 -9.42
C LEU A 152 -7.97 -4.17 -8.97
N ILE A 153 -8.36 -3.76 -7.76
CA ILE A 153 -7.98 -2.47 -7.19
C ILE A 153 -6.45 -2.38 -7.05
N GLY A 154 -5.82 -3.41 -6.46
CA GLY A 154 -4.37 -3.44 -6.28
C GLY A 154 -3.61 -3.41 -7.60
N GLY A 155 -4.02 -4.22 -8.58
CA GLY A 155 -3.42 -4.22 -9.92
C GLY A 155 -3.61 -2.89 -10.65
N ALA A 156 -4.82 -2.34 -10.69
CA ALA A 156 -5.10 -1.06 -11.33
C ALA A 156 -4.34 0.09 -10.66
N ALA A 157 -4.24 0.08 -9.33
CA ALA A 157 -3.52 1.10 -8.58
C ALA A 157 -2.00 1.05 -8.78
N ILE A 158 -1.39 -0.13 -9.01
CA ILE A 158 0.03 -0.21 -9.42
C ILE A 158 0.25 0.48 -10.77
N ALA A 159 -0.62 0.23 -11.75
CA ALA A 159 -0.52 0.88 -13.06
C ALA A 159 -0.69 2.39 -12.93
N LEU A 160 -1.64 2.84 -12.09
CA LEU A 160 -1.88 4.25 -11.83
C LEU A 160 -0.72 4.91 -11.08
N ASP A 161 -0.11 4.23 -10.10
CA ASP A 161 1.06 4.73 -9.36
C ASP A 161 2.22 5.02 -10.31
N TRP A 162 2.46 4.09 -11.24
CA TRP A 162 3.45 4.29 -12.29
C TRP A 162 3.11 5.45 -13.23
N LEU A 163 1.86 5.55 -13.66
CA LEU A 163 1.42 6.65 -14.51
C LEU A 163 1.64 8.01 -13.84
N VAL A 164 1.36 8.13 -12.54
CA VAL A 164 1.60 9.37 -11.78
C VAL A 164 3.07 9.75 -11.80
N HIS A 165 4.00 8.81 -11.61
CA HIS A 165 5.44 9.12 -11.63
C HIS A 165 5.95 9.41 -13.05
N LEU A 166 5.41 8.75 -14.07
CA LEU A 166 5.72 9.04 -15.47
C LEU A 166 5.29 10.46 -15.87
N VAL A 167 4.10 10.89 -15.42
CA VAL A 167 3.57 12.24 -15.69
C VAL A 167 4.30 13.30 -14.88
N ALA A 168 4.63 13.02 -13.62
CA ALA A 168 5.42 13.92 -12.77
C ALA A 168 6.85 14.13 -13.31
N GLY A 169 7.35 13.17 -14.09
CA GLY A 169 8.68 13.19 -14.69
C GLY A 169 9.70 12.52 -13.78
N ILE A 170 10.43 11.55 -14.33
CA ILE A 170 11.60 10.98 -13.67
C ILE A 170 12.81 11.84 -14.07
N PRO A 171 13.64 12.28 -13.11
CA PRO A 171 14.79 13.14 -13.40
C PRO A 171 15.69 12.52 -14.48
N PRO A 172 16.21 13.30 -15.45
CA PRO A 172 17.03 12.78 -16.54
C PRO A 172 18.34 12.14 -16.09
N GLN A 173 18.82 12.51 -14.89
CA GLN A 173 19.99 11.92 -14.24
C GLN A 173 19.72 10.55 -13.56
N ALA A 174 18.48 10.06 -13.57
CA ALA A 174 18.15 8.76 -12.99
C ALA A 174 18.92 7.64 -13.70
N SER A 175 19.65 6.85 -12.91
CA SER A 175 20.40 5.69 -13.39
C SER A 175 19.49 4.67 -14.09
N ALA A 176 19.90 4.21 -15.28
CA ALA A 176 19.11 3.28 -16.08
C ALA A 176 18.81 1.96 -15.37
N GLY A 177 19.72 1.46 -14.53
CA GLY A 177 19.56 0.18 -13.81
C GLY A 177 18.34 0.15 -12.87
N PRO A 178 18.30 0.98 -11.82
CA PRO A 178 17.14 1.13 -10.94
C PRO A 178 15.84 1.46 -11.68
N LEU A 179 15.89 2.26 -12.75
CA LEU A 179 14.71 2.52 -13.58
C LEU A 179 14.20 1.25 -14.23
N THR A 180 15.04 0.49 -14.94
CA THR A 180 14.66 -0.80 -15.53
C THR A 180 14.17 -1.79 -14.48
N ALA A 181 14.81 -1.86 -13.31
CA ALA A 181 14.40 -2.72 -12.21
C ALA A 181 13.00 -2.36 -11.68
N SER A 182 12.75 -1.08 -11.45
CA SER A 182 11.46 -0.59 -10.95
C SER A 182 10.32 -0.87 -11.94
N VAL A 183 10.56 -0.69 -13.25
CA VAL A 183 9.62 -1.04 -14.33
C VAL A 183 9.39 -2.55 -14.39
N ALA A 184 10.44 -3.37 -14.31
CA ALA A 184 10.32 -4.82 -14.31
C ALA A 184 9.49 -5.33 -13.12
N LEU A 185 9.72 -4.77 -11.93
CA LEU A 185 8.95 -5.09 -10.73
C LEU A 185 7.49 -4.65 -10.85
N ALA A 186 7.22 -3.50 -11.47
CA ALA A 186 5.86 -3.03 -11.74
C ALA A 186 5.12 -3.99 -12.67
N ALA A 187 5.73 -4.31 -13.81
CA ALA A 187 5.19 -5.22 -14.80
C ALA A 187 4.94 -6.62 -14.20
N THR A 188 5.88 -7.11 -13.40
CA THR A 188 5.74 -8.39 -12.68
C THR A 188 4.55 -8.34 -11.71
N SER A 189 4.40 -7.26 -10.94
CA SER A 189 3.27 -7.07 -10.02
C SER A 189 1.94 -7.09 -10.78
N LEU A 190 1.85 -6.39 -11.91
CA LEU A 190 0.63 -6.38 -12.75
C LEU A 190 0.29 -7.77 -13.29
N LEU A 191 1.29 -8.49 -13.80
CA LEU A 191 1.11 -9.86 -14.29
C LEU A 191 0.67 -10.81 -13.17
N LEU A 192 1.26 -10.69 -11.98
CA LEU A 192 0.87 -11.48 -10.82
C LEU A 192 -0.56 -11.16 -10.37
N MET A 193 -0.95 -9.89 -10.32
CA MET A 193 -2.33 -9.51 -9.95
C MET A 193 -3.36 -9.96 -10.99
N ALA A 194 -3.00 -9.95 -12.29
CA ALA A 194 -3.83 -10.55 -13.33
C ALA A 194 -3.96 -12.07 -13.11
N ALA A 195 -2.85 -12.76 -12.83
CA ALA A 195 -2.84 -14.19 -12.55
C ALA A 195 -3.68 -14.55 -11.29
N VAL A 196 -3.59 -13.75 -10.22
CA VAL A 196 -4.47 -13.85 -9.03
C VAL A 196 -5.93 -13.76 -9.44
N TRP A 197 -6.30 -12.76 -10.24
CA TRP A 197 -7.68 -12.56 -10.66
C TRP A 197 -8.21 -13.73 -11.50
N PHE A 198 -7.39 -14.31 -12.39
CA PHE A 198 -7.73 -15.50 -13.14
C PHE A 198 -7.82 -16.75 -12.26
N ALA A 199 -6.88 -16.94 -11.34
CA ALA A 199 -6.86 -18.09 -10.42
C ALA A 199 -8.12 -18.14 -9.54
N LEU A 200 -8.60 -16.98 -9.08
CA LEU A 200 -9.85 -16.86 -8.30
C LEU A 200 -11.11 -17.21 -9.10
N GLY A 201 -11.03 -17.21 -10.44
CA GLY A 201 -12.10 -17.67 -11.33
C GLY A 201 -12.26 -19.19 -11.37
N TYR A 202 -11.24 -19.95 -10.94
CA TYR A 202 -11.28 -21.42 -11.00
C TYR A 202 -12.15 -21.99 -9.87
N PRO A 203 -13.21 -22.80 -10.12
CA PRO A 203 -14.19 -23.18 -9.10
C PRO A 203 -13.63 -23.96 -7.90
N SER A 204 -12.50 -24.64 -8.06
CA SER A 204 -11.93 -25.48 -7.00
C SER A 204 -11.14 -24.70 -5.94
N TYR A 205 -10.99 -25.30 -4.76
CA TYR A 205 -10.18 -24.77 -3.66
C TYR A 205 -8.71 -24.47 -4.04
N PRO A 206 -8.02 -25.30 -4.84
CA PRO A 206 -6.68 -25.01 -5.37
C PRO A 206 -6.52 -23.62 -6.02
N GLY A 207 -7.57 -23.07 -6.66
CA GLY A 207 -7.49 -21.75 -7.27
C GLY A 207 -7.18 -20.64 -6.26
N VAL A 208 -7.72 -20.75 -5.04
CA VAL A 208 -7.45 -19.78 -3.96
C VAL A 208 -6.07 -20.02 -3.33
N MET A 209 -5.61 -21.26 -3.24
CA MET A 209 -4.24 -21.56 -2.80
C MET A 209 -3.19 -21.01 -3.78
N ALA A 210 -3.44 -21.09 -5.09
CA ALA A 210 -2.57 -20.48 -6.09
C ALA A 210 -2.61 -18.95 -6.01
N ALA A 211 -3.80 -18.36 -5.90
CA ALA A 211 -3.98 -16.91 -5.77
C ALA A 211 -3.20 -16.34 -4.58
N THR A 212 -3.29 -16.98 -3.41
CA THR A 212 -2.56 -16.54 -2.21
C THR A 212 -1.04 -16.61 -2.34
N GLY A 213 -0.50 -17.65 -3.01
CA GLY A 213 0.93 -17.72 -3.28
C GLY A 213 1.41 -16.62 -4.25
N LEU A 214 0.62 -16.36 -5.29
CA LEU A 214 0.90 -15.31 -6.27
C LEU A 214 0.81 -13.90 -5.66
N SER A 215 -0.15 -13.65 -4.77
CA SER A 215 -0.26 -12.33 -4.13
C SER A 215 0.85 -12.05 -3.14
N TYR A 216 1.46 -13.05 -2.52
CA TYR A 216 2.68 -12.86 -1.72
C TYR A 216 3.84 -12.31 -2.57
N LEU A 217 4.07 -12.91 -3.75
CA LEU A 217 5.06 -12.41 -4.69
C LEU A 217 4.69 -10.99 -5.18
N ALA A 218 3.39 -10.75 -5.42
CA ALA A 218 2.92 -9.43 -5.84
C ALA A 218 3.14 -8.35 -4.78
N VAL A 219 3.00 -8.66 -3.48
CA VAL A 219 3.36 -7.73 -2.39
C VAL A 219 4.84 -7.38 -2.45
N LEU A 220 5.73 -8.38 -2.60
CA LEU A 220 7.17 -8.13 -2.65
C LEU A 220 7.57 -7.30 -3.87
N THR A 221 7.05 -7.63 -5.05
CA THR A 221 7.39 -6.91 -6.28
C THR A 221 6.78 -5.50 -6.30
N SER A 222 5.56 -5.34 -5.77
CA SER A 222 4.91 -4.02 -5.70
C SER A 222 5.63 -3.10 -4.73
N LEU A 223 6.03 -3.61 -3.56
CA LEU A 223 6.78 -2.85 -2.57
C LEU A 223 8.13 -2.40 -3.14
N GLY A 224 8.87 -3.30 -3.81
CA GLY A 224 10.11 -2.94 -4.50
C GLY A 224 9.90 -1.88 -5.59
N SER A 225 8.84 -2.01 -6.39
CA SER A 225 8.50 -1.05 -7.44
C SER A 225 8.16 0.34 -6.89
N VAL A 226 7.28 0.39 -5.88
CA VAL A 226 6.81 1.62 -5.19
C VAL A 226 7.98 2.37 -4.54
N ILE A 227 8.90 1.64 -3.90
CA ILE A 227 10.09 2.22 -3.28
C ILE A 227 11.04 2.79 -4.34
N LEU A 228 11.41 1.98 -5.35
CA LEU A 228 12.40 2.41 -6.33
C LEU A 228 11.91 3.57 -7.17
N VAL A 229 10.64 3.59 -7.60
CA VAL A 229 10.13 4.71 -8.42
C VAL A 229 10.12 6.02 -7.65
N ARG A 230 9.84 5.99 -6.34
CA ARG A 230 9.91 7.17 -5.45
C ARG A 230 11.35 7.58 -5.17
N ALA A 231 12.25 6.62 -4.94
CA ALA A 231 13.68 6.90 -4.78
C ALA A 231 14.25 7.59 -6.04
N LEU A 232 13.88 7.10 -7.23
CA LEU A 232 14.29 7.70 -8.50
C LEU A 232 13.69 9.10 -8.70
N ALA A 233 12.41 9.28 -8.37
CA ALA A 233 11.77 10.60 -8.41
C ALA A 233 12.42 11.60 -7.45
N ALA A 234 12.94 11.11 -6.32
CA ALA A 234 13.72 11.85 -5.35
C ALA A 234 15.19 12.12 -5.78
N GLY A 235 15.61 11.61 -6.94
CA GLY A 235 17.01 11.71 -7.38
C GLY A 235 17.99 10.84 -6.60
N VAL A 236 17.49 9.96 -5.73
CA VAL A 236 18.31 8.97 -5.01
C VAL A 236 18.62 7.84 -6.00
N SER A 237 19.87 7.81 -6.45
CA SER A 237 20.38 6.70 -7.26
C SER A 237 21.00 5.68 -6.29
N PRO A 238 20.33 4.56 -5.95
CA PRO A 238 21.04 3.46 -5.34
C PRO A 238 21.99 2.94 -6.42
N LEU A 239 23.29 3.17 -6.21
CA LEU A 239 24.44 2.89 -7.09
C LEU A 239 24.92 4.10 -7.92
#